data_AF-A0A2G9S1C4-F1
#
_entry.id   AF-A0A2G9S1C4-F1
#
_cell.length_a   1.000
_cell.length_b   1.000
_cell.length_c   1.000
_cell.angle_alpha   90.00
_cell.angle_beta   90.00
_cell.angle_gamma   90.00
#
_symmetry.space_group_name_H-M   'P 1'
#
loop_
_entity.id
_entity.type
_entity.pdbx_description
1 polymer ?
#
loop_
_entity_poly.entity_id
_entity_poly.type
_entity_poly.pdbx_seq_one_letter_code
_entity_poly.pdbx_strand_id
1 'polypeptide(L)'
;MIFRLNLSEDEYLSLFKSINGVLLPGGSAGLLTSNFSRIAGIFYKLSIEAASSGIYFPIWGTCMGFQVLTALTTGEDLLSNTSAENISLPLNLTKDITSSRMFHHVPPKLLQAVTRESITANFHHFGLTPEVFYANKKLSEFYRILSTNRDTKGVEFISTFEARDYPIYGVQWHPEVNRFQWNQDYSYPHSENAIWISQYMANFFVNEARKNSNHFPSAKEEASALIYNWSPTYTANISGYEQVYFF
;
A
#
# COMPACT_ATOMS: atom_id res chain seq x y z
N MET A 1 8.77 6.56 -10.45
CA MET A 1 8.81 5.89 -11.76
C MET A 1 7.57 5.02 -11.91
N ILE A 2 7.12 4.78 -13.14
CA ILE A 2 6.05 3.82 -13.45
C ILE A 2 6.68 2.50 -13.90
N PHE A 3 6.10 1.40 -13.45
CA PHE A 3 6.48 0.05 -13.84
C PHE A 3 5.59 -0.38 -14.99
N ARG A 4 6.15 -0.51 -16.20
CA ARG A 4 5.40 -1.04 -17.35
C ARG A 4 5.04 -2.49 -17.09
N LEU A 5 3.88 -2.94 -17.58
CA LEU A 5 3.36 -4.27 -17.26
C LEU A 5 3.80 -5.40 -18.22
N ASN A 6 4.70 -5.08 -19.14
CA ASN A 6 5.10 -5.94 -20.25
C ASN A 6 6.62 -6.11 -20.40
N LEU A 7 7.41 -5.71 -19.40
CA LEU A 7 8.85 -5.97 -19.40
C LEU A 7 9.14 -7.46 -19.16
N SER A 8 10.32 -7.89 -19.58
CA SER A 8 10.91 -9.20 -19.27
C SER A 8 11.37 -9.30 -17.81
N GLU A 9 11.64 -10.52 -17.33
CA GLU A 9 12.13 -10.74 -15.96
C GLU A 9 13.50 -10.09 -15.71
N ASP A 10 14.41 -10.14 -16.70
CA ASP A 10 15.73 -9.50 -16.60
C ASP A 10 15.61 -7.97 -16.49
N GLU A 11 14.65 -7.37 -17.20
CA GLU A 11 14.37 -5.93 -17.08
C GLU A 11 13.82 -5.58 -15.70
N TYR A 12 12.93 -6.39 -15.12
CA TYR A 12 12.47 -6.16 -13.74
C TYR A 12 13.59 -6.36 -12.72
N LEU A 13 14.49 -7.32 -12.94
CA LEU A 13 15.65 -7.53 -12.08
C LEU A 13 16.62 -6.33 -12.14
N SER A 14 16.87 -5.81 -13.34
CA SER A 14 17.65 -4.58 -13.54
C SER A 14 16.98 -3.39 -12.82
N LEU A 15 15.66 -3.26 -12.96
CA LEU A 15 14.90 -2.21 -12.31
C LEU A 15 14.94 -2.33 -10.79
N PHE A 16 14.78 -3.53 -10.24
CA PHE A 16 14.88 -3.80 -8.80
C PHE A 16 16.22 -3.34 -8.22
N LYS A 17 17.33 -3.60 -8.92
CA LYS A 17 18.67 -3.14 -8.52
C LYS A 17 18.87 -1.63 -8.63
N SER A 18 18.02 -0.96 -9.41
CA SER A 18 18.14 0.47 -9.70
C SER A 18 17.29 1.36 -8.79
N ILE A 19 16.17 0.84 -8.27
CA ILE A 19 15.22 1.59 -7.43
C ILE A 19 15.33 1.20 -5.96
N ASN A 20 14.73 2.03 -5.09
CA ASN A 20 14.86 1.88 -3.65
C ASN A 20 13.63 1.32 -2.93
N GLY A 21 12.56 0.97 -3.65
CA GLY A 21 11.33 0.42 -3.10
C GLY A 21 10.20 0.41 -4.12
N VAL A 22 9.10 -0.28 -3.81
CA VAL A 22 7.92 -0.38 -4.69
C VAL A 22 6.63 -0.06 -3.94
N LEU A 23 5.76 0.73 -4.58
CA LEU A 23 4.39 0.96 -4.14
C LEU A 23 3.43 0.25 -5.10
N LEU A 24 2.56 -0.58 -4.53
CA LEU A 24 1.44 -1.26 -5.20
C LEU A 24 0.16 -0.45 -4.92
N PRO A 25 -0.36 0.30 -5.89
CA PRO A 25 -1.53 1.15 -5.70
C PRO A 25 -2.83 0.35 -5.59
N GLY A 26 -3.92 1.05 -5.27
CA GLY A 26 -5.27 0.52 -5.40
C GLY A 26 -5.67 0.26 -6.85
N GLY A 27 -6.82 -0.39 -7.04
CA GLY A 27 -7.33 -0.77 -8.36
C GLY A 27 -8.36 -1.89 -8.27
N SER A 28 -8.64 -2.55 -9.41
CA SER A 28 -9.65 -3.62 -9.53
C SER A 28 -9.21 -4.78 -10.43
N ALA A 29 -7.91 -4.93 -10.66
CA ALA A 29 -7.34 -6.04 -11.43
C ALA A 29 -7.39 -7.38 -10.65
N GLY A 30 -7.38 -8.51 -11.37
CA GLY A 30 -7.39 -9.84 -10.73
C GLY A 30 -6.15 -10.09 -9.87
N LEU A 31 -6.35 -10.56 -8.63
CA LEU A 31 -5.28 -10.71 -7.63
C LEU A 31 -4.28 -11.83 -7.93
N LEU A 32 -4.68 -12.83 -8.72
CA LEU A 32 -3.85 -13.99 -9.06
C LEU A 32 -3.51 -14.10 -10.55
N THR A 33 -4.25 -13.38 -11.40
CA THR A 33 -4.25 -13.60 -12.86
C THR A 33 -3.82 -12.38 -13.67
N SER A 34 -3.75 -11.20 -13.06
CA SER A 34 -3.41 -9.97 -13.77
C SER A 34 -1.91 -9.81 -13.95
N ASN A 35 -1.50 -9.09 -15.01
CA ASN A 35 -0.10 -8.67 -15.16
C ASN A 35 0.38 -7.84 -13.97
N PHE A 36 -0.50 -7.04 -13.36
CA PHE A 36 -0.21 -6.32 -12.13
C PHE A 36 0.22 -7.27 -11.00
N SER A 37 -0.59 -8.30 -10.72
CA SER A 37 -0.29 -9.28 -9.68
C SER A 37 0.99 -10.08 -9.96
N ARG A 38 1.22 -10.44 -11.24
CA ARG A 38 2.46 -11.12 -11.67
C ARG A 38 3.69 -10.28 -11.34
N ILE A 39 3.66 -8.99 -11.64
CA ILE A 39 4.81 -8.09 -11.44
C ILE A 39 5.00 -7.76 -9.98
N ALA A 40 3.91 -7.53 -9.25
CA ALA A 40 3.95 -7.44 -7.79
C ALA A 40 4.64 -8.67 -7.18
N GLY A 41 4.32 -9.88 -7.69
CA GLY A 41 4.95 -11.12 -7.29
C GLY A 41 6.46 -11.19 -7.56
N ILE A 42 6.92 -10.66 -8.69
CA ILE A 42 8.36 -10.55 -9.00
C ILE A 42 9.07 -9.68 -7.95
N PHE A 43 8.57 -8.47 -7.69
CA PHE A 43 9.18 -7.56 -6.71
C PHE A 43 9.08 -8.10 -5.27
N TYR A 44 7.96 -8.74 -4.92
CA TYR A 44 7.76 -9.38 -3.63
C TYR A 44 8.80 -10.49 -3.40
N LYS A 45 8.96 -11.41 -4.36
CA LYS A 45 9.96 -12.47 -4.30
C LYS A 45 11.38 -11.91 -4.20
N LEU A 46 11.75 -10.96 -5.07
CA LEU A 46 13.06 -10.32 -5.05
C LEU A 46 13.33 -9.62 -3.71
N SER A 47 12.34 -8.97 -3.11
CA SER A 47 12.51 -8.29 -1.81
C SER A 47 12.80 -9.27 -0.67
N ILE A 48 12.15 -10.44 -0.66
CA ILE A 48 12.36 -11.49 0.34
C ILE A 48 13.73 -12.15 0.14
N GLU A 49 14.10 -12.47 -1.10
CA GLU A 49 15.40 -13.04 -1.44
C GLU A 49 16.54 -12.07 -1.08
N ALA A 50 16.38 -10.79 -1.41
CA ALA A 50 17.37 -9.75 -1.13
C ALA A 50 17.59 -9.56 0.39
N ALA A 51 16.54 -9.71 1.21
CA ALA A 51 16.65 -9.62 2.66
C ALA A 51 17.61 -10.67 3.25
N SER A 52 17.64 -11.90 2.69
CA SER A 52 18.60 -12.95 3.10
C SER A 52 20.06 -12.56 2.85
N SER A 53 20.30 -11.65 1.90
CA SER A 53 21.61 -11.09 1.57
C SER A 53 21.88 -9.74 2.25
N GLY A 54 21.04 -9.35 3.23
CA GLY A 54 21.17 -8.10 3.97
C GLY A 54 20.73 -6.85 3.22
N ILE A 55 20.06 -6.99 2.06
CA ILE A 55 19.58 -5.85 1.27
C ILE A 55 18.15 -5.49 1.72
N TYR A 56 17.97 -4.24 2.15
CA TYR A 56 16.70 -3.74 2.65
C TYR A 56 15.83 -3.12 1.54
N PHE A 57 14.85 -3.85 1.00
CA PHE A 57 14.01 -3.35 -0.09
C PHE A 57 12.53 -3.26 0.31
N PRO A 58 11.98 -2.06 0.59
CA PRO A 58 10.63 -1.93 1.10
C PRO A 58 9.55 -2.04 0.01
N ILE A 59 8.43 -2.65 0.37
CA ILE A 59 7.20 -2.72 -0.44
C ILE A 59 6.03 -2.12 0.34
N TRP A 60 5.25 -1.28 -0.32
CA TRP A 60 4.02 -0.70 0.19
C TRP A 60 2.82 -1.16 -0.63
N GLY A 61 1.75 -1.64 -0.01
CA GLY A 61 0.48 -1.95 -0.66
C GLY A 61 -0.66 -1.07 -0.17
N THR A 62 -1.37 -0.42 -1.08
CA THR A 62 -2.58 0.36 -0.79
C THR A 62 -3.81 -0.32 -1.40
N CYS A 63 -4.85 -0.57 -0.63
CA CYS A 63 -6.12 -1.18 -1.06
C CYS A 63 -5.91 -2.48 -1.85
N MET A 64 -6.07 -2.48 -3.18
CA MET A 64 -5.74 -3.66 -4.00
C MET A 64 -4.29 -4.10 -3.85
N GLY A 65 -3.33 -3.19 -3.67
CA GLY A 65 -1.95 -3.54 -3.35
C GLY A 65 -1.81 -4.30 -2.03
N PHE A 66 -2.59 -3.94 -1.01
CA PHE A 66 -2.69 -4.70 0.25
C PHE A 66 -3.23 -6.11 -0.02
N GLN A 67 -4.29 -6.22 -0.83
CA GLN A 67 -4.93 -7.49 -1.18
C GLN A 67 -3.99 -8.41 -2.00
N VAL A 68 -3.20 -7.83 -2.91
CA VAL A 68 -2.19 -8.59 -3.66
C VAL A 68 -1.10 -9.11 -2.72
N LEU A 69 -0.66 -8.33 -1.72
CA LEU A 69 0.32 -8.81 -0.74
C LEU A 69 -0.18 -10.01 0.06
N THR A 70 -1.46 -10.04 0.45
CA THR A 70 -2.03 -11.20 1.15
C THR A 70 -2.07 -12.42 0.23
N ALA A 71 -2.53 -12.24 -1.02
CA ALA A 71 -2.57 -13.30 -2.03
C ALA A 71 -1.19 -13.86 -2.39
N LEU A 72 -0.16 -13.01 -2.48
CA LEU A 72 1.22 -13.43 -2.73
C LEU A 72 1.80 -14.22 -1.55
N THR A 73 1.42 -13.88 -0.32
CA THR A 73 1.88 -14.57 0.89
C THR A 73 1.24 -15.96 1.02
N THR A 74 -0.05 -16.08 0.66
CA THR A 74 -0.83 -17.32 0.81
C THR A 74 -0.70 -18.24 -0.41
N GLY A 75 -0.59 -17.66 -1.61
CA GLY A 75 -0.79 -18.32 -2.89
C GLY A 75 -2.26 -18.42 -3.31
N GLU A 76 -3.19 -17.79 -2.58
CA GLU A 76 -4.64 -17.94 -2.71
C GLU A 76 -5.37 -16.62 -2.42
N ASP A 77 -6.54 -16.40 -3.05
CA ASP A 77 -7.43 -15.31 -2.68
C ASP A 77 -8.27 -15.69 -1.46
N LEU A 78 -7.96 -15.08 -0.31
CA LEU A 78 -8.63 -15.32 0.97
C LEU A 78 -9.53 -14.16 1.39
N LEU A 79 -9.86 -13.24 0.48
CA LEU A 79 -10.66 -12.07 0.84
C LEU A 79 -12.11 -12.45 1.10
N SER A 80 -12.71 -11.72 2.05
CA SER A 80 -14.14 -11.75 2.32
C SER A 80 -14.80 -10.49 1.79
N ASN A 81 -16.12 -10.55 1.58
CA ASN A 81 -16.90 -9.35 1.27
C ASN A 81 -16.94 -8.43 2.49
N THR A 82 -16.35 -7.25 2.37
CA THR A 82 -16.27 -6.21 3.41
C THR A 82 -16.56 -4.88 2.73
N SER A 83 -17.83 -4.49 2.70
CA SER A 83 -18.32 -3.39 1.86
C SER A 83 -18.08 -2.05 2.55
N ALA A 84 -16.88 -1.52 2.37
CA ALA A 84 -16.45 -0.20 2.83
C ALA A 84 -16.13 0.67 1.60
N GLU A 85 -17.16 0.91 0.81
CA GLU A 85 -17.09 1.76 -0.37
C GLU A 85 -17.53 3.17 -0.02
N ASN A 86 -16.72 4.16 -0.39
CA ASN A 86 -17.03 5.57 -0.24
C ASN A 86 -17.32 6.04 1.20
N ILE A 87 -16.52 5.57 2.16
CA ILE A 87 -16.62 5.96 3.58
C ILE A 87 -15.27 6.35 4.17
N SER A 88 -15.28 7.26 5.15
CA SER A 88 -14.12 7.62 5.95
C SER A 88 -14.24 7.07 7.38
N LEU A 89 -13.18 6.44 7.87
CA LEU A 89 -13.16 5.75 9.17
C LEU A 89 -11.97 6.19 10.04
N PRO A 90 -12.09 6.16 11.39
CA PRO A 90 -10.92 6.09 12.28
C PRO A 90 -10.26 4.71 12.17
N LEU A 91 -9.10 4.50 12.77
CA LEU A 91 -8.48 3.17 12.88
C LEU A 91 -8.67 2.58 14.28
N ASN A 92 -9.16 1.33 14.35
CA ASN A 92 -9.17 0.58 15.59
C ASN A 92 -7.80 -0.08 15.78
N LEU A 93 -6.89 0.59 16.51
CA LEU A 93 -5.53 0.09 16.70
C LEU A 93 -5.52 -1.17 17.56
N THR A 94 -4.66 -2.12 17.20
CA THR A 94 -4.41 -3.33 18.01
C THR A 94 -3.33 -3.07 19.06
N LYS A 95 -3.14 -4.04 19.96
CA LYS A 95 -2.02 -4.04 20.92
C LYS A 95 -0.62 -4.08 20.25
N ASP A 96 -0.54 -4.60 19.02
CA ASP A 96 0.73 -4.78 18.30
C ASP A 96 1.31 -3.45 17.81
N ILE A 97 0.56 -2.35 17.92
CA ILE A 97 1.04 -0.99 17.59
C ILE A 97 2.32 -0.62 18.34
N THR A 98 2.49 -1.14 19.56
CA THR A 98 3.67 -0.90 20.41
C THR A 98 4.98 -1.43 19.81
N SER A 99 4.88 -2.46 18.96
CA SER A 99 6.02 -3.06 18.25
C SER A 99 6.08 -2.62 16.78
N SER A 100 5.20 -1.72 16.36
CA SER A 100 5.09 -1.28 14.97
C SER A 100 6.29 -0.45 14.55
N ARG A 101 6.77 -0.68 13.32
CA ARG A 101 7.68 0.25 12.63
C ARG A 101 6.91 1.43 12.04
N MET A 102 5.77 1.15 11.41
CA MET A 102 4.93 2.16 10.75
C MET A 102 4.49 3.27 11.70
N PHE A 103 4.07 2.92 12.92
CA PHE A 103 3.57 3.88 13.91
C PHE A 103 4.58 4.20 15.03
N HIS A 104 5.84 3.77 14.93
CA HIS A 104 6.81 3.98 16.02
C HIS A 104 7.03 5.45 16.36
N HIS A 105 7.08 6.31 15.34
CA HIS A 105 7.42 7.73 15.46
C HIS A 105 6.22 8.65 15.22
N VAL A 106 5.01 8.12 15.26
CA VAL A 106 3.79 8.91 15.04
C VAL A 106 3.61 9.91 16.20
N PRO A 107 3.40 11.21 15.93
CA PRO A 107 3.15 12.16 17.00
C PRO A 107 1.93 11.75 17.84
N PRO A 108 1.99 11.83 19.19
CA PRO A 108 0.89 11.38 20.05
C PRO A 108 -0.48 12.00 19.72
N LYS A 109 -0.51 13.28 19.33
CA LYS A 109 -1.74 13.96 18.88
C LYS A 109 -2.30 13.36 17.59
N LEU A 110 -1.43 13.05 16.63
CA LEU A 110 -1.85 12.42 15.37
C LEU A 110 -2.32 10.98 15.61
N LEU A 111 -1.66 10.23 16.50
CA LEU A 111 -2.11 8.90 16.90
C LEU A 111 -3.52 8.95 17.51
N GLN A 112 -3.77 9.91 18.40
CA GLN A 112 -5.09 10.12 18.98
C GLN A 112 -6.13 10.45 17.91
N ALA A 113 -5.82 11.35 16.98
CA ALA A 113 -6.72 11.72 15.88
C ALA A 113 -7.07 10.50 15.01
N VAL A 114 -6.07 9.69 14.64
CA VAL A 114 -6.25 8.45 13.87
C VAL A 114 -7.25 7.48 14.54
N THR A 115 -7.29 7.43 15.88
CA THR A 115 -8.24 6.55 16.59
C THR A 115 -9.64 7.13 16.79
N ARG A 116 -9.86 8.42 16.53
CA ARG A 116 -11.10 9.12 16.90
C ARG A 116 -11.81 9.81 15.74
N GLU A 117 -11.05 10.21 14.73
CA GLU A 117 -11.54 10.98 13.61
C GLU A 117 -11.64 10.11 12.37
N SER A 118 -12.69 10.31 11.57
CA SER A 118 -12.86 9.66 10.27
C SER A 118 -11.88 10.23 9.24
N ILE A 119 -10.61 9.83 9.31
CA ILE A 119 -9.52 10.39 8.49
C ILE A 119 -8.83 9.37 7.56
N THR A 120 -9.36 8.15 7.48
CA THR A 120 -8.89 7.12 6.54
C THR A 120 -9.97 6.76 5.53
N ALA A 121 -9.70 7.02 4.26
CA ALA A 121 -10.68 6.83 3.19
C ALA A 121 -10.71 5.37 2.71
N ASN A 122 -11.89 4.79 2.59
CA ASN A 122 -12.11 3.40 2.17
C ASN A 122 -12.95 3.35 0.89
N PHE A 123 -12.45 2.63 -0.12
CA PHE A 123 -13.06 2.40 -1.43
C PHE A 123 -12.83 0.94 -1.84
N HIS A 124 -13.38 0.02 -1.06
CA HIS A 124 -13.23 -1.41 -1.31
C HIS A 124 -14.49 -2.21 -0.99
N HIS A 125 -14.69 -3.29 -1.76
CA HIS A 125 -15.74 -4.28 -1.56
C HIS A 125 -15.23 -5.56 -0.87
N PHE A 126 -13.90 -5.71 -0.79
CA PHE A 126 -13.26 -6.93 -0.32
C PHE A 126 -12.11 -6.59 0.64
N GLY A 127 -11.93 -7.45 1.64
CA GLY A 127 -10.94 -7.25 2.67
C GLY A 127 -10.65 -8.54 3.42
N LEU A 128 -9.56 -8.54 4.16
CA LEU A 128 -9.15 -9.69 4.95
C LEU A 128 -9.74 -9.60 6.36
N THR A 129 -10.53 -10.58 6.78
CA THR A 129 -11.08 -10.61 8.14
C THR A 129 -10.04 -11.11 9.13
N PRO A 130 -10.09 -10.68 10.41
CA PRO A 130 -9.21 -11.23 11.45
C PRO A 130 -9.33 -12.76 11.58
N GLU A 131 -10.53 -13.31 11.45
CA GLU A 131 -10.77 -14.76 11.52
C GLU A 131 -9.96 -15.51 10.45
N VAL A 132 -10.08 -15.10 9.19
CA VAL A 132 -9.34 -15.72 8.07
C VAL A 132 -7.83 -15.54 8.24
N PHE A 133 -7.39 -14.36 8.69
CA PHE A 133 -5.98 -14.08 8.94
C PHE A 133 -5.37 -15.00 10.00
N TYR A 134 -6.02 -15.16 11.15
CA TYR A 134 -5.50 -16.00 12.24
C TYR A 134 -5.64 -17.49 11.96
N ALA A 135 -6.63 -17.90 11.14
CA ALA A 135 -6.75 -19.28 10.67
C ALA A 135 -5.63 -19.68 9.70
N ASN A 136 -5.04 -18.72 8.98
CA ASN A 136 -3.97 -18.96 8.02
C ASN A 136 -2.58 -18.70 8.65
N LYS A 137 -1.79 -19.76 8.83
CA LYS A 137 -0.44 -19.64 9.40
C LYS A 137 0.52 -18.79 8.57
N LYS A 138 0.46 -18.89 7.22
CA LYS A 138 1.33 -18.09 6.35
C LYS A 138 1.12 -16.59 6.59
N LEU A 139 -0.12 -16.16 6.81
CA LEU A 139 -0.43 -14.76 7.11
C LEU A 139 -0.07 -14.37 8.54
N SER A 140 -0.52 -15.14 9.53
CA SER A 140 -0.37 -14.79 10.95
C SER A 140 1.08 -14.84 11.46
N GLU A 141 1.91 -15.71 10.89
CA GLU A 141 3.35 -15.75 11.15
C GLU A 141 4.09 -14.64 10.40
N PHE A 142 3.69 -14.30 9.17
CA PHE A 142 4.41 -13.32 8.34
C PHE A 142 4.10 -11.86 8.70
N TYR A 143 2.83 -11.55 9.01
CA TYR A 143 2.38 -10.19 9.30
C TYR A 143 1.98 -10.00 10.77
N ARG A 144 2.06 -8.76 11.23
CA ARG A 144 1.38 -8.28 12.44
C ARG A 144 0.29 -7.29 12.04
N ILE A 145 -0.85 -7.35 12.71
CA ILE A 145 -2.00 -6.49 12.43
C ILE A 145 -1.90 -5.25 13.30
N LEU A 146 -1.88 -4.07 12.68
CA LEU A 146 -1.74 -2.80 13.38
C LEU A 146 -3.09 -2.13 13.63
N SER A 147 -4.06 -2.34 12.74
CA SER A 147 -5.43 -1.87 12.93
C SER A 147 -6.47 -2.74 12.24
N THR A 148 -7.68 -2.70 12.77
CA THR A 148 -8.90 -3.19 12.12
C THR A 148 -9.91 -2.08 11.94
N ASN A 149 -10.96 -2.38 11.17
CA ASN A 149 -12.12 -1.54 10.96
C ASN A 149 -13.37 -2.40 10.81
N ARG A 150 -14.55 -1.76 10.88
CA ARG A 150 -15.82 -2.39 10.54
C ARG A 150 -16.41 -1.72 9.31
N ASP A 151 -16.94 -2.52 8.40
CA ASP A 151 -17.61 -2.03 7.20
C ASP A 151 -19.02 -1.48 7.54
N THR A 152 -19.76 -1.03 6.52
CA THR A 152 -21.11 -0.48 6.67
C THR A 152 -22.14 -1.48 7.24
N LYS A 153 -21.82 -2.78 7.24
CA LYS A 153 -22.66 -3.88 7.76
C LYS A 153 -22.12 -4.43 9.09
N GLY A 154 -21.07 -3.84 9.65
CA GLY A 154 -20.47 -4.25 10.91
C GLY A 154 -19.45 -5.39 10.79
N VAL A 155 -19.11 -5.86 9.59
CA VAL A 155 -18.11 -6.91 9.35
C VAL A 155 -16.73 -6.34 9.63
N GLU A 156 -15.97 -7.02 10.50
CA GLU A 156 -14.62 -6.59 10.86
C GLU A 156 -13.59 -7.02 9.81
N PHE A 157 -12.72 -6.10 9.42
CA PHE A 157 -11.63 -6.33 8.47
C PHE A 157 -10.33 -5.69 8.96
N ILE A 158 -9.21 -6.26 8.52
CA ILE A 158 -7.87 -5.75 8.77
C ILE A 158 -7.64 -4.53 7.88
N SER A 159 -7.32 -3.40 8.50
CA SER A 159 -7.11 -2.14 7.77
C SER A 159 -5.65 -1.74 7.62
N THR A 160 -4.77 -2.23 8.51
CA THR A 160 -3.32 -1.98 8.39
C THR A 160 -2.52 -3.17 8.92
N PHE A 161 -1.48 -3.58 8.18
CA PHE A 161 -0.48 -4.54 8.64
C PHE A 161 0.95 -4.12 8.28
N GLU A 162 1.91 -4.74 8.95
CA GLU A 162 3.31 -4.77 8.52
C GLU A 162 3.88 -6.19 8.66
N ALA A 163 4.80 -6.58 7.79
CA ALA A 163 5.49 -7.86 7.93
C ALA A 163 6.40 -7.83 9.16
N ARG A 164 6.57 -8.96 9.84
CA ARG A 164 7.39 -9.01 11.07
C ARG A 164 8.86 -8.74 10.76
N ASP A 165 9.39 -9.48 9.79
CA ASP A 165 10.83 -9.54 9.50
C ASP A 165 11.23 -8.88 8.18
N TYR A 166 10.25 -8.52 7.34
CA TYR A 166 10.47 -7.88 6.04
C TYR A 166 9.91 -6.45 6.03
N PRO A 167 10.50 -5.53 5.26
CA PRO A 167 9.99 -4.16 5.11
C PRO A 167 8.77 -4.08 4.17
N ILE A 168 7.76 -4.90 4.45
CA ILE A 168 6.53 -4.99 3.65
C ILE A 168 5.37 -4.44 4.47
N TYR A 169 4.62 -3.52 3.88
CA TYR A 169 3.63 -2.70 4.55
C TYR A 169 2.32 -2.72 3.75
N GLY A 170 1.19 -2.77 4.44
CA GLY A 170 -0.12 -2.77 3.80
C GLY A 170 -1.11 -1.86 4.52
N VAL A 171 -1.82 -1.05 3.76
CA VAL A 171 -3.01 -0.31 4.19
C VAL A 171 -4.19 -0.66 3.27
N GLN A 172 -5.33 -1.06 3.83
CA GLN A 172 -6.55 -1.30 3.06
C GLN A 172 -7.23 0.01 2.63
N TRP A 173 -6.99 1.07 3.39
CA TRP A 173 -7.46 2.43 3.14
C TRP A 173 -6.47 3.22 2.27
N HIS A 174 -6.91 4.37 1.78
CA HIS A 174 -6.18 5.22 0.84
C HIS A 174 -5.61 6.47 1.53
N PRO A 175 -4.34 6.48 1.97
CA PRO A 175 -3.73 7.69 2.53
C PRO A 175 -3.57 8.82 1.52
N GLU A 176 -3.38 8.52 0.25
CA GLU A 176 -3.05 9.48 -0.81
C GLU A 176 -4.22 10.41 -1.15
N VAL A 177 -5.46 9.91 -1.09
CA VAL A 177 -6.63 10.66 -1.57
C VAL A 177 -6.93 11.87 -0.69
N ASN A 178 -6.57 11.83 0.59
CA ASN A 178 -6.73 12.93 1.56
C ASN A 178 -6.16 14.25 1.04
N ARG A 179 -5.11 14.20 0.21
CA ARG A 179 -4.36 15.38 -0.26
C ARG A 179 -4.58 15.71 -1.72
N PHE A 180 -5.01 14.75 -2.53
CA PHE A 180 -4.85 14.81 -3.98
C PHE A 180 -6.14 14.57 -4.77
N GLN A 181 -7.22 14.12 -4.14
CA GLN A 181 -8.52 13.91 -4.82
C GLN A 181 -9.57 14.86 -4.23
N TRP A 182 -10.45 15.44 -5.07
CA TRP A 182 -11.34 16.52 -4.63
C TRP A 182 -12.78 16.37 -5.13
N ASN A 183 -13.09 15.28 -5.82
CA ASN A 183 -14.45 15.00 -6.28
C ASN A 183 -15.41 14.90 -5.07
N GLN A 184 -16.40 15.78 -5.04
CA GLN A 184 -17.35 15.96 -3.93
C GLN A 184 -18.32 14.79 -3.75
N ASP A 185 -18.47 13.93 -4.75
CA ASP A 185 -19.30 12.72 -4.66
C ASP A 185 -18.63 11.64 -3.79
N TYR A 186 -17.35 11.81 -3.46
CA TYR A 186 -16.57 10.88 -2.66
C TYR A 186 -16.23 11.44 -1.28
N SER A 187 -16.25 10.55 -0.29
CA SER A 187 -15.97 10.81 1.13
C SER A 187 -14.46 10.91 1.40
N TYR A 188 -13.76 11.77 0.67
CA TYR A 188 -12.35 12.07 0.90
C TYR A 188 -12.18 12.96 2.14
N PRO A 189 -11.42 12.53 3.16
CA PRO A 189 -11.22 13.33 4.35
C PRO A 189 -10.11 14.37 4.12
N HIS A 190 -10.47 15.64 4.24
CA HIS A 190 -9.57 16.79 4.04
C HIS A 190 -9.29 17.59 5.32
N SER A 191 -9.62 17.05 6.50
CA SER A 191 -9.27 17.69 7.77
C SER A 191 -7.75 17.82 7.89
N GLU A 192 -7.27 18.75 8.73
CA GLU A 192 -5.83 18.90 8.99
C GLU A 192 -5.21 17.53 9.34
N ASN A 193 -5.76 16.80 10.30
CA ASN A 193 -5.25 15.49 10.70
C ASN A 193 -5.25 14.46 9.55
N ALA A 194 -6.22 14.52 8.63
CA ALA A 194 -6.24 13.67 7.44
C ALA A 194 -5.05 13.96 6.50
N ILE A 195 -4.69 15.22 6.33
CA ILE A 195 -3.50 15.64 5.59
C ILE A 195 -2.23 15.16 6.30
N TRP A 196 -2.16 15.32 7.63
CA TRP A 196 -0.99 14.93 8.42
C TRP A 196 -0.75 13.43 8.41
N ILE A 197 -1.79 12.58 8.52
CA ILE A 197 -1.60 11.13 8.45
C ILE A 197 -1.13 10.68 7.07
N SER A 198 -1.66 11.29 6.00
CA SER A 198 -1.21 11.04 4.63
C SER A 198 0.28 11.36 4.46
N GLN A 199 0.71 12.54 4.89
CA GLN A 199 2.12 12.94 4.84
C GLN A 199 3.01 12.06 5.73
N TYR A 200 2.54 11.66 6.91
CA TYR A 200 3.28 10.78 7.81
C TYR A 200 3.54 9.41 7.17
N MET A 201 2.52 8.79 6.58
CA MET A 201 2.67 7.49 5.90
C MET A 201 3.66 7.57 4.73
N ALA A 202 3.58 8.63 3.93
CA ALA A 202 4.53 8.87 2.85
C ALA A 202 5.96 9.06 3.38
N ASN A 203 6.14 9.85 4.44
CA ASN A 203 7.45 10.06 5.06
C ASN A 203 8.03 8.76 5.61
N PHE A 204 7.21 7.94 6.26
CA PHE A 204 7.61 6.63 6.73
C PHE A 204 8.12 5.76 5.58
N PHE A 205 7.35 5.57 4.51
CA PHE A 205 7.75 4.71 3.40
C PHE A 205 9.00 5.23 2.67
N VAL A 206 9.13 6.55 2.48
CA VAL A 206 10.35 7.13 1.91
C VAL A 206 11.56 6.93 2.82
N ASN A 207 11.39 7.01 4.15
CA ASN A 207 12.47 6.68 5.10
C ASN A 207 12.89 5.21 5.03
N GLU A 208 11.95 4.31 4.76
CA GLU A 208 12.26 2.90 4.51
C GLU A 208 13.09 2.73 3.23
N ALA A 209 12.74 3.46 2.16
CA ALA A 209 13.46 3.39 0.89
C ALA A 209 14.90 3.93 0.99
N ARG A 210 15.18 4.86 1.90
CA ARG A 210 16.54 5.37 2.17
C ARG A 210 17.50 4.33 2.76
N LYS A 211 17.01 3.16 3.18
CA LYS A 211 17.81 2.11 3.85
C LYS A 211 18.53 1.16 2.90
N ASN A 212 18.43 1.35 1.59
CA ASN A 212 19.29 0.69 0.60
C ASN A 212 20.01 1.71 -0.28
N SER A 213 21.11 1.25 -0.89
CA SER A 213 21.97 2.05 -1.77
C SER A 213 21.78 1.72 -3.26
N ASN A 214 20.62 1.17 -3.62
CA ASN A 214 20.29 0.93 -5.03
C ASN A 214 20.30 2.25 -5.80
N HIS A 215 20.77 2.20 -7.04
CA HIS A 215 20.86 3.36 -7.92
C HIS A 215 20.93 2.90 -9.37
N PHE A 216 20.49 3.76 -10.28
CA PHE A 216 20.62 3.51 -11.72
C PHE A 216 22.09 3.44 -12.13
N PRO A 217 22.45 2.62 -13.15
CA PRO A 217 23.82 2.54 -13.65
C PRO A 217 24.36 3.86 -14.19
N SER A 218 23.49 4.77 -14.63
CA SER A 218 23.85 6.09 -15.11
C SER A 218 22.74 7.12 -14.88
N ALA A 219 23.12 8.40 -14.75
CA ALA A 219 22.17 9.51 -14.66
C ALA A 219 21.24 9.61 -15.89
N LYS A 220 21.72 9.15 -17.07
CA LYS A 220 20.91 9.11 -18.30
C LYS A 220 19.79 8.08 -18.20
N GLU A 221 20.09 6.89 -17.71
CA GLU A 221 19.09 5.83 -17.51
C GLU A 221 18.06 6.27 -16.46
N GLU A 222 18.52 6.83 -15.34
CA GLU A 222 17.64 7.40 -14.33
C GLU A 222 16.69 8.44 -14.95
N ALA A 223 17.26 9.45 -15.60
CA ALA A 223 16.50 10.54 -16.22
C ALA A 223 15.43 10.02 -17.18
N SER A 224 15.73 8.98 -17.97
CA SER A 224 14.79 8.40 -18.94
C SER A 224 13.62 7.64 -18.31
N ALA A 225 13.77 7.19 -17.07
CA ALA A 225 12.85 6.30 -16.41
C ALA A 225 11.96 7.02 -15.38
N LEU A 226 12.32 8.25 -14.98
CA LEU A 226 11.53 9.06 -14.05
C LEU A 226 10.12 9.38 -14.59
N ILE A 227 9.20 9.60 -13.65
CA ILE A 227 7.81 10.04 -13.93
C ILE A 227 7.76 11.36 -14.71
N TYR A 228 8.82 12.18 -14.63
CA TYR A 228 8.93 13.48 -15.29
C TYR A 228 8.90 13.43 -16.83
N ASN A 229 9.06 12.24 -17.43
CA ASN A 229 8.94 12.04 -18.87
C ASN A 229 7.49 11.83 -19.33
N TRP A 230 6.53 11.89 -18.42
CA TRP A 230 5.12 11.61 -18.70
C TRP A 230 4.26 12.81 -18.31
N SER A 231 3.15 12.97 -19.00
CA SER A 231 2.14 13.99 -18.71
C SER A 231 0.84 13.30 -18.29
N PRO A 232 0.24 13.68 -17.15
CA PRO A 232 -1.06 13.16 -16.77
C PRO A 232 -2.17 13.81 -17.61
N THR A 233 -3.28 13.11 -17.74
CA THR A 233 -4.53 13.62 -18.31
C THR A 233 -5.49 13.99 -17.18
N TYR A 234 -6.20 15.10 -17.32
CA TYR A 234 -7.30 15.46 -16.41
C TYR A 234 -8.49 14.51 -16.63
N THR A 235 -8.98 13.89 -15.56
CA THR A 235 -9.97 12.80 -15.63
C THR A 235 -11.10 12.93 -14.61
N ALA A 236 -11.20 14.04 -13.88
CA ALA A 236 -12.19 14.20 -12.80
C ALA A 236 -13.65 14.13 -13.30
N ASN A 237 -13.89 14.43 -14.59
CA ASN A 237 -15.21 14.37 -15.21
C ASN A 237 -15.63 12.97 -15.68
N ILE A 238 -14.73 12.00 -15.67
CA ILE A 238 -14.96 10.64 -16.18
C ILE A 238 -14.50 9.53 -15.22
N SER A 239 -13.92 9.89 -14.07
CA SER A 239 -13.38 8.95 -13.09
C SER A 239 -13.39 9.55 -11.68
N GLY A 240 -13.09 8.71 -10.67
CA GLY A 240 -12.89 9.16 -9.29
C GLY A 240 -11.56 9.89 -9.05
N TYR A 241 -10.70 10.03 -10.07
CA TYR A 241 -9.38 10.64 -9.95
C TYR A 241 -9.30 11.96 -10.73
N GLU A 242 -8.66 12.98 -10.12
CA GLU A 242 -8.41 14.27 -10.76
C GLU A 242 -7.53 14.14 -12.01
N GLN A 243 -6.47 13.35 -11.89
CA GLN A 243 -5.45 13.17 -12.92
C GLN A 243 -4.98 11.72 -12.96
N VAL A 244 -4.80 11.20 -14.17
CA VAL A 244 -4.30 9.85 -14.42
C VAL A 244 -3.22 9.88 -15.49
N TYR A 245 -2.15 9.12 -15.28
CA TYR A 245 -1.16 8.85 -16.32
C TYR A 245 -1.54 7.58 -17.09
N PHE A 246 -1.53 7.66 -18.43
CA PHE A 246 -1.80 6.53 -19.33
C PHE A 246 -0.52 6.09 -20.04
N PHE A 247 -0.36 4.79 -20.27
CA PHE A 247 0.86 4.15 -20.78
C PHE A 247 0.56 3.07 -21.82
#